data_AF-A0A954V2K6-F1
#
_entry.id   AF-A0A954V2K6-F1
#
_cell.length_a   1.000
_cell.length_b   1.000
_cell.length_c   1.000
_cell.angle_alpha   90.00
_cell.angle_beta   90.00
_cell.angle_gamma   90.00
#
_symmetry.space_group_name_H-M   'P 1'
#
loop_
_entity.id
_entity.type
_entity.pdbx_description
1 polymer ?
#
loop_
_entity_poly.entity_id
_entity_poly.type
_entity_poly.pdbx_seq_one_letter_code
_entity_poly.pdbx_strand_id
1 'polypeptide(L)'
;LKAALNKYGFDAAFGGARRDEEKSRAKERVFSFRDKFHRWDPKNQRPELWSLYNTKVNPGESIRVFPLSNWTELDVWQYIHLEKIPIVPLYFSAHRPVVERGGTLIMKDDDRLVLQPGEELETRRVRFRTLGCYPLTGAVESDATTLPQIIQEMLLAKTSERQGRMIDRDAGGAGMEEKKKQGYF
;
A
#
# COMPACT_ATOMS: atom_id res chain seq x y z
N LEU A 1 -3.03 -14.05 -5.92
CA LEU A 1 -3.07 -14.54 -4.52
C LEU A 1 -3.99 -15.75 -4.32
N LYS A 2 -5.31 -15.65 -4.53
CA LYS A 2 -6.28 -16.75 -4.36
C LYS A 2 -5.84 -18.10 -4.96
N ALA A 3 -5.36 -18.09 -6.21
CA ALA A 3 -4.87 -19.29 -6.87
C ALA A 3 -3.68 -19.96 -6.14
N ALA A 4 -2.76 -19.16 -5.58
CA ALA A 4 -1.62 -19.67 -4.84
C ALA A 4 -2.05 -20.25 -3.48
N LEU A 5 -2.94 -19.57 -2.75
CA LEU A 5 -3.47 -20.08 -1.49
C LEU A 5 -4.16 -21.44 -1.67
N ASN A 6 -4.98 -21.58 -2.72
CA ASN A 6 -5.63 -22.86 -3.04
C ASN A 6 -4.63 -23.94 -3.46
N LYS A 7 -3.64 -23.59 -4.29
CA LYS A 7 -2.66 -24.55 -4.80
C LYS A 7 -1.81 -25.14 -3.68
N TYR A 8 -1.41 -24.32 -2.71
CA TYR A 8 -0.50 -24.73 -1.64
C TYR A 8 -1.20 -25.03 -0.30
N GLY A 9 -2.52 -24.82 -0.21
CA GLY A 9 -3.29 -25.11 0.99
C GLY A 9 -2.99 -24.20 2.18
N PHE A 10 -2.56 -22.96 1.94
CA PHE A 10 -2.29 -22.01 3.02
C PHE A 10 -3.58 -21.53 3.68
N ASP A 11 -3.64 -21.66 5.01
CA ASP A 11 -4.74 -21.20 5.87
C ASP A 11 -4.47 -19.81 6.48
N ALA A 12 -3.25 -19.28 6.37
CA ALA A 12 -2.90 -17.93 6.78
C ALA A 12 -1.97 -17.24 5.78
N ALA A 13 -2.11 -15.92 5.63
CA ALA A 13 -1.21 -15.10 4.84
C ALA A 13 -0.93 -13.76 5.52
N PHE A 14 0.35 -13.41 5.67
CA PHE A 14 0.76 -12.11 6.16
C PHE A 14 0.65 -11.05 5.07
N GLY A 15 0.05 -9.91 5.41
CA GLY A 15 -0.03 -8.72 4.58
C GLY A 15 0.63 -7.53 5.27
N GLY A 16 1.28 -6.67 4.48
CA GLY A 16 1.95 -5.47 4.97
C GLY A 16 1.06 -4.23 5.11
N ALA A 17 -0.27 -4.39 5.04
CA ALA A 17 -1.19 -3.25 5.11
C ALA A 17 -1.22 -2.66 6.52
N ARG A 18 -1.39 -1.32 6.59
CA ARG A 18 -1.45 -0.56 7.84
C ARG A 18 -2.68 0.33 7.89
N ARG A 19 -3.09 0.73 9.10
CA ARG A 19 -4.30 1.56 9.28
C ARG A 19 -4.09 3.00 8.86
N ASP A 20 -2.85 3.51 8.92
CA ASP A 20 -2.49 4.89 8.58
C ASP A 20 -2.39 5.14 7.06
N GLU A 21 -2.22 4.07 6.27
CA GLU A 21 -2.06 4.15 4.81
C GLU A 21 -3.22 4.87 4.10
N GLU A 22 -4.46 4.66 4.58
CA GLU A 22 -5.67 5.19 3.96
C GLU A 22 -6.84 5.21 4.96
N LYS A 23 -7.69 6.24 4.89
CA LYS A 23 -8.85 6.43 5.79
C LYS A 23 -9.77 5.20 5.89
N SER A 24 -9.96 4.50 4.77
CA SER A 24 -10.83 3.31 4.69
C SER A 24 -10.29 2.14 5.52
N ARG A 25 -8.98 2.10 5.80
CA ARG A 25 -8.33 1.05 6.59
C ARG A 25 -8.34 1.30 8.09
N ALA A 26 -8.81 2.46 8.56
CA ALA A 26 -8.80 2.80 9.98
C ALA A 26 -9.56 1.78 10.87
N LYS A 27 -10.54 1.07 10.30
CA LYS A 27 -11.34 0.03 10.98
C LYS A 27 -10.85 -1.40 10.72
N GLU A 28 -9.69 -1.57 10.08
CA GLU A 28 -9.11 -2.89 9.83
C GLU A 28 -8.69 -3.59 11.13
N ARG A 29 -8.88 -4.90 11.15
CA ARG A 29 -8.43 -5.80 12.20
C ARG A 29 -7.06 -6.36 11.88
N VAL A 30 -6.33 -6.82 12.89
CA VAL A 30 -5.07 -7.55 12.66
C VAL A 30 -5.35 -8.88 11.96
N PHE A 31 -6.45 -9.55 12.32
CA PHE A 31 -6.90 -10.81 11.72
C PHE A 31 -8.19 -10.59 10.91
N SER A 32 -8.10 -10.80 9.59
CA SER A 32 -9.22 -10.74 8.67
C SER A 32 -9.59 -12.13 8.15
N PHE A 33 -10.71 -12.66 8.64
CA PHE A 33 -11.18 -14.02 8.32
C PHE A 33 -11.81 -14.10 6.93
N ARG A 34 -11.53 -15.20 6.23
CA ARG A 34 -12.03 -15.51 4.89
C ARG A 34 -12.68 -16.88 4.87
N ASP A 35 -13.84 -16.96 4.23
CA ASP A 35 -14.52 -18.24 4.01
C ASP A 35 -13.76 -19.12 2.99
N LYS A 36 -14.27 -20.33 2.77
CA LYS A 36 -13.73 -21.28 1.78
C LYS A 36 -13.68 -20.77 0.33
N PHE A 37 -14.43 -19.72 0.02
CA PHE A 37 -14.45 -19.07 -1.28
C PHE A 37 -13.56 -17.81 -1.34
N HIS A 38 -12.82 -17.53 -0.27
CA HIS A 38 -11.99 -16.34 -0.02
C HIS A 38 -12.78 -15.05 0.18
N ARG A 39 -14.07 -15.12 0.48
CA ARG A 39 -14.92 -13.95 0.72
C ARG A 39 -14.78 -13.49 2.17
N TRP A 40 -14.92 -12.17 2.34
CA TRP A 40 -14.96 -11.54 3.65
C TRP A 40 -16.41 -11.31 4.09
N ASP A 41 -16.71 -11.71 5.33
CA ASP A 41 -18.00 -11.49 5.98
C ASP A 41 -17.80 -10.69 7.28
N PRO A 42 -18.45 -9.53 7.46
CA PRO A 42 -18.39 -8.75 8.69
C PRO A 42 -18.75 -9.55 9.95
N LYS A 43 -19.71 -10.47 9.87
CA LYS A 43 -20.21 -11.25 11.02
C LYS A 43 -19.22 -12.29 11.50
N ASN A 44 -18.34 -12.76 10.62
CA ASN A 44 -17.31 -13.74 10.94
C ASN A 44 -16.03 -13.11 11.51
N GLN A 45 -15.97 -11.78 11.60
CA GLN A 45 -14.82 -11.09 12.19
C GLN A 45 -14.91 -11.08 13.71
N ARG A 46 -13.77 -11.28 14.36
CA ARG A 46 -13.72 -11.50 15.81
C ARG A 46 -13.22 -10.25 16.55
N PRO A 47 -13.74 -9.95 17.75
CA PRO A 47 -13.13 -8.97 18.64
C PRO A 47 -11.66 -9.30 18.92
N GLU A 48 -10.82 -8.28 18.91
CA GLU A 48 -9.39 -8.36 19.25
C GLU A 48 -9.21 -7.59 20.56
N LEU A 49 -9.27 -8.30 21.68
CA LEU A 49 -9.18 -7.69 23.01
C LEU A 49 -7.72 -7.80 23.51
N TRP A 50 -7.14 -6.66 23.89
CA TRP A 50 -5.72 -6.56 24.27
C TRP A 50 -4.79 -7.08 23.16
N SER A 51 -3.95 -8.08 23.49
CA SER A 51 -3.08 -8.82 22.55
C SER A 51 -3.51 -10.29 22.45
N LEU A 52 -4.78 -10.59 22.74
CA LEU A 52 -5.35 -11.92 22.62
C LEU A 52 -6.08 -12.06 21.28
N TYR A 53 -5.64 -13.03 20.48
CA TYR A 53 -6.17 -13.26 19.15
C TYR A 53 -6.79 -14.66 19.05
N ASN A 54 -8.06 -14.73 18.66
CA ASN A 54 -8.71 -16.01 18.37
C ASN A 54 -8.45 -16.40 16.92
N THR A 55 -7.48 -17.27 16.68
CA THR A 55 -7.03 -17.69 15.34
C THR A 55 -7.67 -18.99 14.84
N LYS A 56 -8.65 -19.57 15.56
CA LYS A 56 -9.28 -20.84 15.18
C LYS A 56 -9.98 -20.72 13.82
N VAL A 57 -9.72 -21.62 12.88
CA VAL A 57 -10.40 -21.65 11.56
C VAL A 57 -11.06 -22.99 11.31
N ASN A 58 -12.14 -22.99 10.55
CA ASN A 58 -12.73 -24.24 10.06
C ASN A 58 -11.94 -24.76 8.86
N PRO A 59 -12.03 -26.07 8.53
CA PRO A 59 -11.41 -26.61 7.32
C PRO A 59 -11.82 -25.82 6.06
N GLY A 60 -10.81 -25.34 5.34
CA GLY A 60 -10.97 -24.56 4.11
C GLY A 60 -11.11 -23.04 4.30
N GLU A 61 -11.30 -22.55 5.53
CA GLU A 61 -11.20 -21.11 5.81
C GLU A 61 -9.74 -20.66 5.82
N SER A 62 -9.51 -19.36 5.60
CA SER A 62 -8.18 -18.77 5.74
C SER A 62 -8.22 -17.41 6.41
N ILE A 63 -7.07 -16.93 6.89
CA ILE A 63 -6.93 -15.62 7.53
C ILE A 63 -5.93 -14.76 6.76
N ARG A 64 -6.19 -13.46 6.67
CA ARG A 64 -5.18 -12.45 6.35
C ARG A 64 -4.73 -11.80 7.66
N VAL A 65 -3.43 -11.80 7.92
CA VAL A 65 -2.84 -11.27 9.15
C VAL A 65 -2.02 -10.03 8.83
N PHE A 66 -2.21 -8.94 9.57
CA PHE A 66 -1.58 -7.65 9.32
C PHE A 66 -0.74 -7.22 10.53
N PRO A 67 0.50 -7.73 10.69
CA PRO A 67 1.32 -7.48 11.89
C PRO A 67 1.65 -6.00 12.08
N LEU A 68 1.74 -5.25 10.98
CA LEU A 68 2.09 -3.83 10.98
C LEU A 68 0.88 -2.93 11.15
N SER A 69 -0.32 -3.44 11.45
CA SER A 69 -1.56 -2.65 11.48
C SER A 69 -1.47 -1.35 12.30
N ASN A 70 -0.70 -1.37 13.38
CA ASN A 70 -0.51 -0.25 14.31
C ASN A 70 0.72 0.64 14.00
N TRP A 71 1.51 0.27 13.00
CA TRP A 71 2.69 1.02 12.60
C TRP A 71 2.29 2.19 11.71
N THR A 72 2.94 3.32 11.92
CA THR A 72 2.91 4.48 11.02
C THR A 72 3.96 4.36 9.92
N GLU A 73 3.87 5.19 8.89
CA GLU A 73 4.93 5.29 7.86
C GLU A 73 6.28 5.65 8.49
N LEU A 74 6.28 6.50 9.52
CA LEU A 74 7.50 6.86 10.24
C LEU A 74 8.12 5.65 10.94
N ASP A 75 7.32 4.81 11.60
CA ASP A 75 7.80 3.60 12.28
C ASP A 75 8.47 2.64 11.28
N VAL A 76 7.86 2.48 10.09
CA VAL A 76 8.42 1.65 9.02
C VAL A 76 9.79 2.17 8.58
N TRP A 77 9.92 3.47 8.31
CA TRP A 77 11.19 4.05 7.88
C TRP A 77 12.26 4.02 8.97
N GLN A 78 11.90 4.27 10.23
CA GLN A 78 12.81 4.15 11.35
C GLN A 78 13.33 2.71 11.52
N TYR A 79 12.45 1.71 11.39
CA TYR A 79 12.85 0.32 11.50
C TYR A 79 13.76 -0.12 10.36
N ILE A 80 13.46 0.27 9.12
CA ILE A 80 14.36 0.05 7.96
C ILE A 80 15.74 0.66 8.23
N HIS A 81 15.80 1.83 8.85
CA HIS A 81 17.06 2.50 9.17
C HIS A 81 17.85 1.78 10.26
N LEU A 82 17.20 1.41 11.36
CA LEU A 82 17.83 0.72 12.49
C LEU A 82 18.34 -0.68 12.09
N GLU A 83 17.52 -1.44 11.39
CA GLU A 83 17.81 -2.81 10.97
C GLU A 83 18.60 -2.89 9.65
N LYS A 84 18.89 -1.74 9.02
CA LYS A 84 19.63 -1.62 7.76
C LYS A 84 19.04 -2.48 6.65
N ILE A 85 17.71 -2.48 6.54
CA ILE A 85 16.98 -3.26 5.54
C ILE A 85 17.20 -2.63 4.15
N PRO A 86 17.64 -3.39 3.14
CA PRO A 86 17.77 -2.89 1.77
C PRO A 86 16.42 -2.45 1.19
N ILE A 87 16.40 -1.29 0.53
CA ILE A 87 15.20 -0.77 -0.15
C ILE A 87 15.47 -0.48 -1.62
N VAL A 88 14.39 -0.42 -2.40
CA VAL A 88 14.45 -0.15 -3.84
C VAL A 88 14.87 1.30 -4.10
N PRO A 89 15.74 1.58 -5.09
CA PRO A 89 16.21 2.95 -5.38
C PRO A 89 15.11 3.98 -5.71
N LEU A 90 13.93 3.53 -6.15
CA LEU A 90 12.79 4.40 -6.44
C LEU A 90 12.24 5.12 -5.20
N TYR A 91 12.53 4.63 -3.99
CA TYR A 91 12.18 5.33 -2.76
C TYR A 91 13.06 6.57 -2.52
N PHE A 92 14.24 6.65 -3.12
CA PHE A 92 15.11 7.81 -3.07
C PHE A 92 14.80 8.78 -4.20
N SER A 93 14.94 10.06 -3.90
CA SER A 93 14.82 11.14 -4.86
C SER A 93 15.90 11.05 -5.95
N ALA A 94 15.49 11.22 -7.21
CA ALA A 94 16.39 11.38 -8.34
C ALA A 94 15.71 12.22 -9.44
N HIS A 95 16.51 12.83 -10.31
CA HIS A 95 16.01 13.50 -11.51
C HIS A 95 15.46 12.44 -12.47
N ARG A 96 14.17 12.51 -12.76
CA ARG A 96 13.45 11.55 -13.59
C ARG A 96 12.57 12.29 -14.60
N PRO A 97 12.44 11.77 -15.83
CA PRO A 97 11.47 12.28 -16.79
C PRO A 97 10.06 11.92 -16.31
N VAL A 98 9.23 12.94 -16.14
CA VAL A 98 7.84 12.81 -15.69
C VAL A 98 6.92 13.58 -16.63
N VAL A 99 5.66 13.14 -16.68
CA VAL A 99 4.55 13.88 -17.26
C VAL A 99 3.53 14.15 -16.16
N GLU A 100 2.97 15.37 -16.13
CA GLU A 100 1.89 15.70 -15.22
C GLU A 100 0.54 15.38 -15.87
N ARG A 101 -0.14 14.35 -15.36
CA ARG A 101 -1.46 13.91 -15.85
C ARG A 101 -2.47 13.95 -14.73
N GLY A 102 -3.45 14.86 -14.84
CA GLY A 102 -4.49 15.03 -13.83
C GLY A 102 -3.93 15.34 -12.43
N GLY A 103 -2.89 16.16 -12.33
CA GLY A 103 -2.24 16.50 -11.05
C GLY A 103 -1.51 15.33 -10.38
N THR A 104 -1.06 14.36 -11.17
CA THR A 104 -0.17 13.26 -10.72
C THR A 104 1.06 13.25 -11.61
N LEU A 105 2.25 13.21 -11.01
CA LEU A 105 3.49 13.05 -11.75
C LEU A 105 3.68 11.57 -12.09
N ILE A 106 3.70 11.25 -13.38
CA ILE A 106 3.90 9.88 -13.87
C ILE A 106 5.28 9.82 -14.50
N MET A 107 6.14 8.94 -13.98
CA MET A 107 7.46 8.72 -14.56
C MET A 107 7.35 8.03 -15.93
N LYS A 108 8.07 8.54 -16.92
CA LYS A 108 8.26 7.89 -18.21
C LYS A 108 9.49 7.00 -18.12
N ASP A 109 9.27 5.71 -17.86
CA ASP A 109 10.35 4.71 -17.72
C ASP A 109 10.54 3.91 -19.01
N ASP A 110 9.44 3.58 -19.70
CA ASP A 110 9.45 2.85 -20.96
C ASP A 110 8.25 3.20 -21.86
N ASP A 111 8.15 2.51 -23.00
CA ASP A 111 7.18 2.77 -24.06
C ASP A 111 5.71 2.45 -23.70
N ARG A 112 5.44 1.81 -22.57
CA ARG A 112 4.05 1.53 -22.13
C ARG A 112 3.30 2.82 -21.78
N LEU A 113 4.00 3.88 -21.37
CA LEU A 113 3.39 5.19 -21.16
C LEU A 113 3.36 5.97 -22.47
N VAL A 114 2.21 5.99 -23.13
CA VAL A 114 1.97 6.84 -24.29
C VAL A 114 1.54 8.24 -23.81
N LEU A 115 2.22 9.26 -24.35
CA LEU A 115 1.89 10.66 -24.10
C LEU A 115 0.60 11.05 -24.83
N GLN A 116 -0.25 11.81 -24.17
CA GLN A 116 -1.45 12.39 -24.77
C GLN A 116 -1.09 13.67 -25.54
N PRO A 117 -1.92 14.12 -26.49
CA PRO A 117 -1.69 15.38 -27.19
C PRO A 117 -1.53 16.54 -26.20
N GLY A 118 -0.42 17.27 -26.30
CA GLY A 118 -0.09 18.41 -25.42
C GLY A 118 0.61 18.04 -24.12
N GLU A 119 0.88 16.77 -23.85
CA GLU A 119 1.73 16.36 -22.73
C GLU A 119 3.21 16.52 -23.08
N GLU A 120 3.94 17.26 -22.25
CA GLU A 120 5.39 17.41 -22.36
C GLU A 120 6.11 16.66 -21.23
N LEU A 121 7.28 16.11 -21.55
CA LEU A 121 8.14 15.50 -20.55
C LEU A 121 8.96 16.58 -19.86
N GLU A 122 8.90 16.57 -18.54
CA GLU A 122 9.71 17.43 -17.69
C GLU A 122 10.66 16.58 -16.86
N THR A 123 11.90 17.04 -16.70
CA THR A 123 12.81 16.40 -15.73
C THR A 123 12.56 17.01 -14.37
N ARG A 124 11.98 16.23 -13.46
CA ARG A 124 11.74 16.66 -12.08
C ARG A 124 12.47 15.76 -11.10
N ARG A 125 12.82 16.33 -9.95
CA ARG A 125 13.47 15.60 -8.86
C ARG A 125 12.39 14.97 -7.97
N VAL A 126 12.16 13.67 -8.16
CA VAL A 126 11.01 12.97 -7.57
C VAL A 126 11.43 11.66 -6.92
N ARG A 127 10.60 11.14 -6.00
CA ARG A 127 10.67 9.78 -5.42
C ARG A 127 9.29 9.13 -5.41
N PHE A 128 9.22 7.88 -5.00
CA PHE A 128 7.96 7.14 -4.86
C PHE A 128 7.71 6.75 -3.41
N ARG A 129 6.53 7.09 -2.87
CA ARG A 129 6.11 6.68 -1.52
C ARG A 129 5.47 5.30 -1.49
N THR A 130 4.78 4.94 -2.57
CA THR A 130 4.26 3.58 -2.78
C THR A 130 4.74 3.08 -4.13
N LEU A 131 4.91 1.77 -4.27
CA LEU A 131 5.23 1.14 -5.55
C LEU A 131 4.10 0.17 -5.91
N GLY A 132 3.57 0.30 -7.12
CA GLY A 132 2.56 -0.57 -7.68
C GLY A 132 2.90 -0.91 -9.13
N CYS A 133 1.87 -1.21 -9.93
CA CYS A 133 2.08 -1.42 -11.35
C CYS A 133 2.45 -0.10 -12.05
N TYR A 134 3.38 -0.18 -12.99
CA TYR A 134 3.64 0.89 -13.95
C TYR A 134 2.51 0.94 -15.00
N PRO A 135 2.06 2.12 -15.47
CA PRO A 135 2.42 3.49 -15.08
C PRO A 135 1.47 4.11 -14.03
N LEU A 136 0.86 3.30 -13.16
CA LEU A 136 -0.20 3.72 -12.23
C LEU A 136 0.31 4.23 -10.88
N THR A 137 1.62 4.40 -10.75
CA THR A 137 2.27 4.85 -9.51
C THR A 137 2.67 6.31 -9.67
N GLY A 138 2.06 7.20 -8.88
CA GLY A 138 2.40 8.61 -8.87
C GLY A 138 3.70 8.87 -8.12
N ALA A 139 4.59 9.65 -8.73
CA ALA A 139 5.78 10.18 -8.10
C ALA A 139 5.43 11.42 -7.26
N VAL A 140 6.28 11.71 -6.27
CA VAL A 140 6.21 12.93 -5.45
C VAL A 140 7.53 13.69 -5.56
N GLU A 141 7.45 15.01 -5.67
CA GLU A 141 8.65 15.86 -5.60
C GLU A 141 9.28 15.74 -4.21
N SER A 142 10.60 15.62 -4.17
CA SER A 142 11.35 15.42 -2.93
C SER A 142 12.84 15.65 -3.17
N ASP A 143 13.56 16.15 -2.18
CA ASP A 143 15.02 16.24 -2.19
C ASP A 143 15.71 15.08 -1.45
N ALA A 144 14.94 14.15 -0.88
CA ALA A 144 15.45 13.09 -0.01
C ALA A 144 16.16 11.98 -0.81
N THR A 145 17.49 12.04 -0.90
CA THR A 145 18.33 11.05 -1.58
C THR A 145 18.84 9.95 -0.66
N THR A 146 18.60 10.07 0.64
CA THR A 146 19.04 9.13 1.67
C THR A 146 17.91 8.79 2.63
N LEU A 147 18.04 7.66 3.33
CA LEU A 147 17.03 7.22 4.29
C LEU A 147 16.82 8.20 5.46
N PRO A 148 17.86 8.81 6.08
CA PRO A 148 17.66 9.84 7.09
C PRO A 148 16.91 11.07 6.55
N GLN A 149 17.16 11.47 5.31
CA GLN A 149 16.43 12.59 4.69
C GLN A 149 14.95 12.24 4.44
N ILE A 150 14.63 10.98 4.07
CA ILE A 150 13.23 10.53 3.96
C ILE A 150 12.55 10.64 5.32
N ILE A 151 13.20 10.15 6.38
CA ILE A 151 12.66 10.23 7.75
C ILE A 151 12.41 11.69 8.15
N GLN A 152 13.36 12.59 7.89
CA GLN A 152 13.24 14.02 8.17
C GLN A 152 12.08 14.65 7.39
N GLU A 153 11.91 14.31 6.11
CA GLU A 153 10.80 14.78 5.29
C GLU A 153 9.44 14.32 5.86
N MET A 154 9.36 13.09 6.37
CA MET A 154 8.14 12.55 6.98
C MET A 154 7.75 13.23 8.30
N LEU A 155 8.71 13.73 9.07
CA LEU A 155 8.42 14.52 10.28
C LEU A 155 7.74 15.87 9.95
N LEU A 156 7.89 16.36 8.72
CA LEU A 156 7.34 17.64 8.27
C LEU A 156 6.10 17.50 7.36
N ALA A 157 5.89 16.30 6.80
CA ALA A 157 4.81 16.05 5.86
C ALA A 157 3.44 15.94 6.53
N LYS A 158 2.41 16.49 5.86
CA LYS A 158 0.99 16.44 6.31
C LYS A 158 0.11 15.54 5.44
N THR A 159 0.69 14.85 4.46
CA THR A 159 -0.02 14.09 3.42
C THR A 159 0.12 12.58 3.61
N SER A 160 -0.95 11.83 3.36
CA SER A 160 -0.94 10.37 3.51
C SER A 160 -0.11 9.69 2.41
N GLU A 161 0.48 8.54 2.74
CA GLU A 161 1.39 7.80 1.85
C GLU A 161 0.78 7.47 0.48
N ARG A 162 -0.49 7.06 0.46
CA ARG A 162 -1.18 6.59 -0.76
C ARG A 162 -1.81 7.70 -1.60
N GLN A 163 -1.64 8.98 -1.25
CA GLN A 163 -2.28 10.10 -1.97
C GLN A 163 -1.91 10.16 -3.47
N GLY A 164 -0.72 9.66 -3.86
CA GLY A 164 -0.26 9.64 -5.24
C GLY A 164 -0.80 8.51 -6.11
N ARG A 165 -1.61 7.57 -5.59
CA ARG A 165 -2.17 6.48 -6.39
C ARG A 165 -3.42 6.93 -7.14
N MET A 166 -3.37 6.92 -8.48
CA MET A 166 -4.52 7.27 -9.30
C MET A 166 -5.73 6.37 -9.06
N ILE A 167 -5.52 5.09 -8.71
CA ILE A 167 -6.60 4.12 -8.42
C ILE A 167 -7.35 4.43 -7.11
N ASP A 168 -6.71 5.15 -6.19
CA ASP A 168 -7.27 5.44 -4.87
C ASP A 168 -8.10 6.76 -4.88
N ARG A 169 -8.18 7.47 -6.02
CA ARG A 169 -9.02 8.67 -6.20
C ARG A 169 -10.50 8.35 -6.42
N ASP A 170 -10.84 7.10 -6.73
CA ASP A 170 -12.22 6.65 -6.91
C ASP A 170 -12.79 5.96 -5.66
N ALA A 171 -13.97 6.47 -5.25
CA ALA A 171 -14.95 5.97 -4.27
C ALA A 171 -14.75 6.40 -2.80
N GLY A 172 -15.46 7.47 -2.43
CA GLY A 172 -15.67 7.88 -1.05
C GLY A 172 -16.22 6.75 -0.17
N GLY A 173 -15.45 6.36 0.85
CA GLY A 173 -15.87 5.62 2.05
C GLY A 173 -16.39 4.18 1.88
N ALA A 174 -17.29 3.94 0.94
CA ALA A 174 -18.00 2.67 0.72
C ALA A 174 -17.20 1.64 -0.10
N GLY A 175 -16.18 2.07 -0.85
CA GLY A 175 -15.49 1.21 -1.81
C GLY A 175 -14.68 0.05 -1.21
N MET A 176 -14.17 0.15 0.02
CA MET A 176 -13.25 -0.87 0.55
C MET A 176 -13.96 -2.14 1.05
N GLU A 177 -15.13 -2.02 1.67
CA GLU A 177 -15.92 -3.21 2.03
C GLU A 177 -16.38 -3.97 0.79
N GLU A 178 -16.76 -3.25 -0.27
CA GLU A 178 -17.09 -3.86 -1.55
C GLU A 178 -15.87 -4.51 -2.21
N LYS A 179 -14.72 -3.82 -2.26
CA LYS A 179 -13.44 -4.38 -2.73
C LYS A 179 -13.07 -5.65 -1.95
N LYS A 180 -13.32 -5.73 -0.64
CA LYS A 180 -13.12 -6.94 0.17
C LYS A 180 -14.07 -8.07 -0.19
N LYS A 181 -15.36 -7.78 -0.37
CA LYS A 181 -16.36 -8.77 -0.81
C LYS A 181 -16.03 -9.29 -2.22
N GLN A 182 -15.47 -8.44 -3.07
CA GLN A 182 -15.02 -8.76 -4.43
C GLN A 182 -13.64 -9.47 -4.47
N GLY A 183 -12.94 -9.60 -3.34
CA GLY A 183 -11.69 -10.37 -3.25
C GLY A 183 -10.43 -9.62 -3.67
N TYR A 184 -10.42 -8.29 -3.54
CA TYR A 184 -9.24 -7.44 -3.80
C TYR A 184 -8.06 -7.72 -2.83
N PHE A 185 -8.26 -8.56 -1.81
CA PHE A 185 -7.28 -9.06 -0.83
C PHE A 185 -7.51 -10.55 -0.50
#